data_AF-A0A024HGK2-F1
#
_entry.id   AF-A0A024HGK2-F1
#
_cell.length_a   1.000
_cell.length_b   1.000
_cell.length_c   1.000
_cell.angle_alpha   90.00
_cell.angle_beta   90.00
_cell.angle_gamma   90.00
#
_symmetry.space_group_name_H-M   'P 1'
#
loop_
_entity.id
_entity.type
_entity.pdbx_description
1 polymer ?
#
loop_
_entity_poly.entity_id
_entity_poly.type
_entity_poly.pdbx_seq_one_letter_code
_entity_poly.pdbx_strand_id
1 'polypeptide(L)'
;MQTKTTRGAALPDSQLAREVRQLIRDTCSELLFAHSTRVYLWGALLGERRGLTFDPELLYVAAMFHDIGLTTLYRDSQLRFEVDGANAARDFLRSHRISESDIDRVWNAVALHTTPGIAEHMHAEIALLQAGAGMDVAGRGFEQFTDEERSLVLADYPRERDFANRMIDTFYQGMKHRPASTFGTFNDDFLAHRDPTFERVDLCNIILHSRWEKPC
;
A
#
# COMPACT_ATOMS: atom_id res chain seq x y z
N MET A 1 14.74 3.44 -36.21
CA MET A 1 14.55 2.78 -34.91
C MET A 1 14.47 3.89 -33.87
N GLN A 2 13.28 4.31 -33.47
CA GLN A 2 13.13 5.41 -32.51
C GLN A 2 13.47 4.86 -31.12
N THR A 3 14.56 5.35 -30.55
CA THR A 3 14.87 5.23 -29.13
C THR A 3 13.76 5.92 -28.36
N LYS A 4 12.84 5.11 -27.82
CA LYS A 4 11.82 5.58 -26.87
C LYS A 4 12.57 5.93 -25.60
N THR A 5 12.98 7.19 -25.46
CA THR A 5 13.52 7.72 -24.22
C THR A 5 12.43 7.52 -23.17
N THR A 6 12.61 6.55 -22.27
CA THR A 6 11.78 6.38 -21.08
C THR A 6 11.89 7.68 -20.28
N ARG A 7 10.90 8.57 -20.42
CA ARG A 7 10.66 9.58 -19.39
C ARG A 7 10.30 8.76 -18.16
N GLY A 8 11.19 8.68 -17.18
CA GLY A 8 10.83 8.07 -15.90
C GLY A 8 9.55 8.71 -15.37
N ALA A 9 8.71 7.91 -14.71
CA ALA A 9 7.48 8.42 -14.11
C ALA A 9 7.83 9.60 -13.18
N ALA A 10 7.37 10.80 -13.54
CA ALA A 10 7.59 11.98 -12.71
C ALA A 10 6.59 11.99 -11.55
N LEU A 11 7.01 12.48 -10.39
CA LEU A 11 6.09 12.75 -9.29
C LEU A 11 5.14 13.88 -9.71
N PRO A 12 3.83 13.79 -9.44
CA PRO A 12 2.92 14.90 -9.68
C PRO A 12 3.36 16.11 -8.85
N ASP A 13 3.27 17.30 -9.43
CA ASP A 13 3.74 18.53 -8.80
C ASP A 13 2.62 19.48 -8.40
N SER A 14 1.36 19.09 -8.58
CA SER A 14 0.20 19.91 -8.30
C SER A 14 0.14 20.36 -6.83
N GLN A 15 -0.77 21.29 -6.53
CA GLN A 15 -1.00 21.70 -5.15
C GLN A 15 -1.39 20.51 -4.26
N LEU A 16 -2.33 19.66 -4.71
CA LEU A 16 -2.77 18.47 -3.99
C LEU A 16 -1.60 17.52 -3.71
N ALA A 17 -0.78 17.25 -4.73
CA ALA A 17 0.38 16.38 -4.64
C ALA A 17 1.44 16.89 -3.67
N ARG A 18 1.71 18.20 -3.66
CA ARG A 18 2.66 18.81 -2.72
C ARG A 18 2.15 18.76 -1.28
N GLU A 19 0.85 18.99 -1.08
CA GLU A 19 0.24 18.98 0.26
C GLU A 19 0.20 17.57 0.85
N VAL A 20 -0.21 16.56 0.08
CA VAL A 20 -0.17 15.16 0.55
C VAL A 20 1.27 14.72 0.84
N ARG A 21 2.23 15.11 0.00
CA ARG A 21 3.65 14.80 0.21
C ARG A 21 4.16 15.39 1.52
N GLN A 22 3.79 16.63 1.82
CA GLN A 22 4.18 17.29 3.07
C GLN A 22 3.54 16.61 4.28
N LEU A 23 2.22 16.36 4.22
CA LEU A 23 1.47 15.68 5.27
C LEU A 23 2.10 14.32 5.64
N ILE A 24 2.43 13.50 4.63
CA ILE A 24 3.03 12.19 4.88
C ILE A 24 4.47 12.31 5.39
N ARG A 25 5.26 13.28 4.93
CA ARG A 25 6.59 13.54 5.51
C ARG A 25 6.52 13.94 6.99
N ASP A 26 5.51 14.70 7.38
CA ASP A 26 5.32 15.14 8.76
C ASP A 26 4.77 14.03 9.67
N THR A 27 4.17 13.00 9.07
CA THR A 27 3.42 11.96 9.78
C THR A 27 4.14 10.61 9.84
N CYS A 28 4.73 10.21 8.72
CA CYS A 28 5.35 8.90 8.55
C CYS A 28 6.86 8.96 8.77
N SER A 29 7.48 7.81 9.04
CA SER A 29 8.94 7.71 9.02
C SER A 29 9.48 7.91 7.60
N GLU A 30 10.76 8.33 7.48
CA GLU A 30 11.40 8.44 6.16
C GLU A 30 11.37 7.11 5.38
N LEU A 31 11.44 5.98 6.09
CA LEU A 31 11.30 4.64 5.51
C LEU A 31 9.95 4.47 4.79
N LEU A 32 8.83 4.77 5.47
CA LEU A 32 7.50 4.65 4.89
C LEU A 32 7.24 5.70 3.80
N PHE A 33 7.78 6.90 3.97
CA PHE A 33 7.69 7.95 2.95
C PHE A 33 8.42 7.54 1.66
N ALA A 34 9.67 7.08 1.77
CA ALA A 34 10.46 6.62 0.63
C ALA A 34 9.84 5.38 -0.02
N HIS A 35 9.32 4.44 0.79
CA HIS A 35 8.55 3.30 0.30
C HIS A 35 7.34 3.73 -0.52
N SER A 36 6.47 4.56 0.05
CA SER A 36 5.26 5.08 -0.61
C SER A 36 5.59 5.80 -1.92
N THR A 37 6.71 6.53 -1.96
CA THR A 37 7.16 7.22 -3.18
C THR A 37 7.60 6.23 -4.25
N ARG A 38 8.37 5.20 -3.88
CA ARG A 38 8.73 4.13 -4.82
C ARG A 38 7.51 3.35 -5.31
N VAL A 39 6.53 3.08 -4.44
CA VAL A 39 5.27 2.41 -4.80
C VAL A 39 4.56 3.14 -5.92
N TYR A 40 4.43 4.48 -5.84
CA TYR A 40 3.89 5.28 -6.93
C TYR A 40 4.72 5.12 -8.20
N LEU A 41 6.05 5.25 -8.12
CA LEU A 41 6.94 5.19 -9.29
C LEU A 41 6.85 3.84 -10.01
N TRP A 42 6.86 2.73 -9.26
CA TRP A 42 6.67 1.39 -9.82
C TRP A 42 5.31 1.24 -10.48
N GLY A 43 4.24 1.70 -9.81
CA GLY A 43 2.88 1.66 -10.35
C GLY A 43 2.75 2.46 -11.64
N ALA A 44 3.27 3.69 -11.66
CA ALA A 44 3.20 4.57 -12.83
C ALA A 44 3.98 3.99 -14.03
N LEU A 45 5.22 3.53 -13.82
CA LEU A 45 6.02 2.85 -14.86
C LEU A 45 5.31 1.62 -15.41
N LEU A 46 4.67 0.83 -14.54
CA LEU A 46 3.91 -0.35 -14.95
C LEU A 46 2.65 0.02 -15.73
N GLY A 47 1.95 1.08 -15.33
CA GLY A 47 0.79 1.62 -16.03
C GLY A 47 1.13 2.07 -17.45
N GLU A 48 2.21 2.84 -17.61
CA GLU A 48 2.72 3.26 -18.91
C GLU A 48 3.10 2.06 -19.79
N ARG A 49 3.80 1.07 -19.22
CA ARG A 49 4.20 -0.15 -19.94
C ARG A 49 3.00 -0.95 -20.44
N ARG A 50 1.95 -1.06 -19.62
CA ARG A 50 0.73 -1.79 -19.94
C ARG A 50 -0.27 -0.98 -20.78
N GLY A 51 0.03 0.30 -21.05
CA GLY A 51 -0.86 1.19 -21.79
C GLY A 51 -2.18 1.46 -21.05
N LEU A 52 -2.16 1.42 -19.71
CA LEU A 52 -3.33 1.69 -18.88
C LEU A 52 -3.58 3.19 -18.80
N THR A 53 -4.85 3.59 -18.90
CA THR A 53 -5.27 4.96 -18.58
C THR A 53 -5.60 5.04 -17.10
N PHE A 54 -4.89 5.91 -16.38
CA PHE A 54 -5.08 6.17 -14.95
C PHE A 54 -4.80 7.65 -14.67
N ASP A 55 -5.35 8.16 -13.57
CA ASP A 55 -4.99 9.48 -13.04
C ASP A 55 -3.71 9.38 -12.18
N PRO A 56 -2.59 10.00 -12.60
CA PRO A 56 -1.35 9.95 -11.84
C PRO A 56 -1.45 10.61 -10.46
N GLU A 57 -2.29 11.64 -10.31
CA GLU A 57 -2.47 12.34 -9.04
C GLU A 57 -3.25 11.49 -8.05
N LEU A 58 -4.31 10.81 -8.49
CA LEU A 58 -5.05 9.86 -7.63
C LEU A 58 -4.19 8.66 -7.22
N LEU A 59 -3.41 8.10 -8.15
CA LEU A 59 -2.47 7.02 -7.82
C LEU A 59 -1.41 7.50 -6.81
N TYR A 60 -0.91 8.72 -6.97
CA TYR A 60 0.07 9.29 -6.05
C TYR A 60 -0.50 9.50 -4.65
N VAL A 61 -1.70 10.09 -4.54
CA VAL A 61 -2.39 10.24 -3.25
C VAL A 61 -2.61 8.87 -2.60
N ALA A 62 -3.09 7.89 -3.35
CA ALA A 62 -3.31 6.55 -2.83
C ALA A 62 -2.00 5.91 -2.32
N ALA A 63 -0.90 6.04 -3.08
CA ALA A 63 0.42 5.58 -2.65
C ALA A 63 0.91 6.29 -1.39
N MET A 64 0.69 7.58 -1.26
CA MET A 64 1.10 8.36 -0.08
C MET A 64 0.36 7.92 1.20
N PHE A 65 -0.92 7.53 1.10
CA PHE A 65 -1.73 7.14 2.26
C PHE A 65 -1.72 5.65 2.59
N HIS A 66 -1.24 4.78 1.69
CA HIS A 66 -1.51 3.34 1.83
C HIS A 66 -1.05 2.70 3.15
N ASP A 67 0.06 3.19 3.70
CA ASP A 67 0.68 2.69 4.92
C ASP A 67 0.57 3.65 6.13
N ILE A 68 -0.11 4.79 6.01
CA ILE A 68 -0.23 5.76 7.12
C ILE A 68 -0.89 5.12 8.36
N GLY A 69 -1.74 4.11 8.15
CA GLY A 69 -2.40 3.35 9.20
C GLY A 69 -1.44 2.58 10.12
N LEU A 70 -0.17 2.39 9.72
CA LEU A 70 0.87 1.75 10.54
C LEU A 70 1.52 2.70 11.56
N THR A 71 1.27 4.00 11.43
CA THR A 71 1.88 5.01 12.28
C THR A 71 1.31 5.02 13.70
N THR A 72 2.00 5.68 14.62
CA THR A 72 1.57 5.82 16.02
C THR A 72 0.26 6.58 16.20
N LEU A 73 -0.20 7.33 15.18
CA LEU A 73 -1.52 7.97 15.17
C LEU A 73 -2.66 6.96 15.33
N TYR A 74 -2.46 5.72 14.86
CA TYR A 74 -3.46 4.65 14.86
C TYR A 74 -3.17 3.57 15.92
N ARG A 75 -2.34 3.89 16.92
CA ARG A 75 -1.95 2.96 18.00
C ARG A 75 -3.13 2.45 18.85
N ASP A 76 -4.24 3.19 18.87
CA ASP A 76 -5.45 2.83 19.61
C ASP A 76 -6.59 2.37 18.68
N SER A 77 -6.35 2.31 17.35
CA SER A 77 -7.30 1.77 16.38
C SER A 77 -7.34 0.25 16.43
N GLN A 78 -8.52 -0.31 16.18
CA GLN A 78 -8.75 -1.76 16.01
C GLN A 78 -9.21 -2.11 14.58
N LEU A 79 -9.24 -1.12 13.68
CA LEU A 79 -9.47 -1.37 12.27
C LEU A 79 -8.23 -1.98 11.63
N ARG A 80 -8.41 -2.56 10.44
CA ARG A 80 -7.31 -2.85 9.51
C ARG A 80 -6.53 -1.57 9.21
N PHE A 81 -5.19 -1.63 9.18
CA PHE A 81 -4.37 -0.44 8.90
C PHE A 81 -4.66 0.13 7.51
N GLU A 82 -5.02 -0.74 6.57
CA GLU A 82 -5.43 -0.37 5.21
C GLU A 82 -6.72 0.47 5.24
N VAL A 83 -7.65 0.14 6.14
CA VAL A 83 -8.90 0.89 6.30
C VAL A 83 -8.64 2.23 6.97
N ASP A 84 -7.74 2.28 7.97
CA ASP A 84 -7.30 3.54 8.58
C ASP A 84 -6.68 4.47 7.53
N GLY A 85 -5.77 3.95 6.69
CA GLY A 85 -5.16 4.72 5.62
C GLY A 85 -6.16 5.16 4.54
N ALA A 86 -7.10 4.29 4.17
CA ALA A 86 -8.15 4.63 3.20
C ALA A 86 -9.07 5.73 3.73
N ASN A 87 -9.45 5.66 5.01
CA ASN A 87 -10.25 6.70 5.67
C ASN A 87 -9.50 8.04 5.72
N ALA A 88 -8.20 8.02 6.05
CA ALA A 88 -7.37 9.23 6.04
C ALA A 88 -7.28 9.86 4.65
N ALA A 89 -7.09 9.05 3.61
CA ALA A 89 -7.06 9.51 2.22
C ALA A 89 -8.38 10.15 1.81
N ARG A 90 -9.51 9.54 2.18
CA ARG A 90 -10.85 10.09 1.93
C ARG A 90 -11.03 11.44 2.59
N ASP A 91 -10.68 11.57 3.87
CA ASP A 91 -10.90 12.80 4.61
C ASP A 91 -10.02 13.94 4.05
N PHE A 92 -8.78 13.63 3.67
CA PHE A 92 -7.90 14.55 2.94
C PHE A 92 -8.52 15.00 1.61
N LEU A 93 -8.91 14.06 0.74
CA LEU A 93 -9.48 14.37 -0.58
C LEU A 93 -10.80 15.15 -0.50
N ARG A 94 -11.66 14.87 0.49
CA ARG A 94 -12.88 15.66 0.76
C ARG A 94 -12.55 17.09 1.12
N SER A 95 -11.51 17.32 1.94
CA SER A 95 -11.07 18.68 2.28
C SER A 95 -10.61 19.49 1.05
N HIS A 96 -10.16 18.79 0.01
CA HIS A 96 -9.78 19.33 -1.29
C HIS A 96 -10.92 19.38 -2.33
N ARG A 97 -12.15 19.02 -1.95
CA ARG A 97 -13.34 19.01 -2.82
C ARG A 97 -13.19 18.12 -4.06
N ILE A 98 -12.42 17.04 -3.94
CA ILE A 98 -12.34 16.00 -4.96
C ILE A 98 -13.67 15.26 -5.05
N SER A 99 -14.00 14.75 -6.24
CA SER A 99 -15.27 14.07 -6.48
C SER A 99 -15.40 12.80 -5.62
N GLU A 100 -16.61 12.47 -5.16
CA GLU A 100 -16.82 11.25 -4.35
C GLU A 100 -16.45 9.97 -5.14
N SER A 101 -16.60 9.96 -6.48
CA SER A 101 -16.17 8.82 -7.30
C SER A 101 -14.65 8.62 -7.31
N ASP A 102 -13.88 9.70 -7.32
CA ASP A 102 -12.41 9.61 -7.28
C ASP A 102 -11.93 9.26 -5.86
N ILE A 103 -12.64 9.77 -4.86
CA ILE A 103 -12.45 9.40 -3.45
C ILE A 103 -12.68 7.91 -3.25
N ASP A 104 -13.79 7.35 -3.76
CA ASP A 104 -14.07 5.92 -3.68
C ASP A 104 -12.99 5.10 -4.39
N ARG A 105 -12.46 5.62 -5.51
CA ARG A 105 -11.37 4.97 -6.23
C ARG A 105 -10.08 4.92 -5.40
N VAL A 106 -9.68 6.04 -4.79
CA VAL A 106 -8.50 6.10 -3.92
C VAL A 106 -8.70 5.27 -2.65
N TRP A 107 -9.89 5.35 -2.03
CA TRP A 107 -10.23 4.56 -0.85
C TRP A 107 -10.11 3.06 -1.14
N ASN A 108 -10.67 2.59 -2.27
CA ASN A 108 -10.56 1.19 -2.68
C ASN A 108 -9.12 0.78 -3.02
N ALA A 109 -8.35 1.66 -3.67
CA ALA A 109 -6.94 1.40 -3.93
C ALA A 109 -6.20 1.12 -2.62
N VAL A 110 -6.33 2.02 -1.65
CA VAL A 110 -5.68 1.90 -0.35
C VAL A 110 -6.22 0.69 0.43
N ALA A 111 -7.53 0.49 0.50
CA ALA A 111 -8.10 -0.60 1.29
C ALA A 111 -7.73 -2.01 0.76
N LEU A 112 -7.50 -2.13 -0.55
CA LEU A 112 -7.28 -3.41 -1.22
C LEU A 112 -5.81 -3.67 -1.61
N HIS A 113 -4.88 -2.74 -1.34
CA HIS A 113 -3.49 -2.88 -1.78
C HIS A 113 -2.79 -4.12 -1.18
N THR A 114 -3.27 -4.63 -0.04
CA THR A 114 -2.80 -5.85 0.61
C THR A 114 -3.62 -7.11 0.29
N THR A 115 -4.52 -7.05 -0.70
CA THR A 115 -5.45 -8.13 -1.01
C THR A 115 -5.22 -8.64 -2.44
N PRO A 116 -4.25 -9.56 -2.64
CA PRO A 116 -3.99 -10.16 -3.95
C PRO A 116 -5.21 -10.85 -4.55
N GLY A 117 -5.32 -10.87 -5.88
CA GLY A 117 -6.42 -11.54 -6.59
C GLY A 117 -7.73 -10.74 -6.65
N ILE A 118 -7.81 -9.54 -6.05
CA ILE A 118 -8.97 -8.64 -6.19
C ILE A 118 -8.59 -7.37 -6.95
N ALA A 119 -7.61 -6.62 -6.43
CA ALA A 119 -7.25 -5.29 -6.93
C ALA A 119 -6.87 -5.26 -8.43
N GLU A 120 -6.26 -6.33 -8.94
CA GLU A 120 -5.84 -6.47 -10.34
C GLU A 120 -6.99 -6.49 -11.37
N HIS A 121 -8.22 -6.75 -10.91
CA HIS A 121 -9.43 -6.77 -11.73
C HIS A 121 -10.26 -5.49 -11.63
N MET A 122 -9.74 -4.46 -10.96
CA MET A 122 -10.45 -3.19 -10.70
C MET A 122 -9.87 -2.04 -11.55
N HIS A 123 -10.23 -0.80 -11.23
CA HIS A 123 -9.68 0.39 -11.87
C HIS A 123 -8.15 0.41 -11.82
N ALA A 124 -7.53 1.06 -12.80
CA ALA A 124 -6.08 1.03 -13.00
C ALA A 124 -5.32 1.51 -11.76
N GLU A 125 -5.78 2.56 -11.09
CA GLU A 125 -5.18 3.10 -9.87
C GLU A 125 -5.14 2.05 -8.74
N ILE A 126 -6.18 1.22 -8.63
CA ILE A 126 -6.29 0.15 -7.64
C ILE A 126 -5.30 -0.97 -7.96
N ALA A 127 -5.28 -1.41 -9.22
CA ALA A 127 -4.38 -2.46 -9.68
C ALA A 127 -2.90 -2.04 -9.61
N LEU A 128 -2.59 -0.79 -9.97
CA LEU A 128 -1.23 -0.25 -10.01
C LEU A 128 -0.68 0.02 -8.61
N LEU A 129 -1.51 0.47 -7.66
CA LEU A 129 -1.07 0.62 -6.27
C LEU A 129 -0.68 -0.74 -5.66
N GLN A 130 -1.54 -1.75 -5.82
CA GLN A 130 -1.25 -3.12 -5.36
C GLN A 130 0.05 -3.63 -5.99
N ALA A 131 0.21 -3.47 -7.30
CA ALA A 131 1.39 -3.93 -8.01
C ALA A 131 2.66 -3.19 -7.57
N GLY A 132 2.60 -1.87 -7.38
CA GLY A 132 3.71 -1.05 -6.90
C GLY A 132 4.15 -1.43 -5.49
N ALA A 133 3.21 -1.64 -4.57
CA ALA A 133 3.47 -2.11 -3.21
C ALA A 133 4.12 -3.50 -3.20
N GLY A 134 3.58 -4.43 -4.01
CA GLY A 134 4.13 -5.77 -4.17
C GLY A 134 5.53 -5.79 -4.78
N MET A 135 5.81 -4.91 -5.74
CA MET A 135 7.14 -4.74 -6.32
C MET A 135 8.13 -4.22 -5.28
N ASP A 136 7.77 -3.17 -4.52
CA ASP A 136 8.73 -2.57 -3.59
C ASP A 136 9.02 -3.49 -2.38
N VAL A 137 8.02 -4.12 -1.77
CA VAL A 137 8.28 -4.96 -0.58
C VAL A 137 8.80 -6.34 -0.96
N ALA A 138 8.12 -7.01 -1.89
CA ALA A 138 8.34 -8.43 -2.18
C ALA A 138 9.09 -8.70 -3.50
N GLY A 139 9.45 -7.66 -4.27
CA GLY A 139 10.06 -7.83 -5.59
C GLY A 139 9.12 -8.46 -6.62
N ARG A 140 7.79 -8.39 -6.40
CA ARG A 140 6.83 -9.02 -7.32
C ARG A 140 6.90 -8.34 -8.69
N GLY A 141 7.22 -9.11 -9.72
CA GLY A 141 7.34 -8.61 -11.07
C GLY A 141 8.63 -7.82 -11.33
N PHE A 142 9.68 -8.07 -10.55
CA PHE A 142 10.98 -7.43 -10.68
C PHE A 142 11.53 -7.46 -12.11
N GLU A 143 11.37 -8.59 -12.80
CA GLU A 143 11.83 -8.81 -14.17
C GLU A 143 11.06 -7.99 -15.22
N GLN A 144 9.94 -7.37 -14.83
CA GLN A 144 9.17 -6.49 -15.72
C GLN A 144 9.83 -5.11 -15.89
N PHE A 145 10.80 -4.74 -15.04
CA PHE A 145 11.48 -3.44 -15.06
C PHE A 145 12.93 -3.57 -15.54
N THR A 146 13.37 -2.66 -16.41
CA THR A 146 14.77 -2.64 -16.88
C THR A 146 15.71 -2.22 -15.74
N ASP A 147 17.01 -2.51 -15.89
CA ASP A 147 18.01 -2.08 -14.91
C ASP A 147 18.06 -0.55 -14.79
N GLU A 148 17.84 0.17 -15.89
CA GLU A 148 17.80 1.63 -15.91
C GLU A 148 16.61 2.18 -15.13
N GLU A 149 15.41 1.64 -15.34
CA GLU A 149 14.21 2.04 -14.58
C GLU A 149 14.38 1.74 -13.10
N ARG A 150 14.93 0.57 -12.77
CA ARG A 150 15.20 0.20 -11.38
C ARG A 150 16.21 1.15 -10.73
N SER A 151 17.27 1.50 -11.45
CA SER A 151 18.29 2.42 -10.98
C SER A 151 17.74 3.84 -10.80
N LEU A 152 16.89 4.32 -11.71
CA LEU A 152 16.28 5.64 -11.61
C LEU A 152 15.41 5.79 -10.36
N VAL A 153 14.53 4.82 -10.08
CA VAL A 153 13.66 4.87 -8.89
C VAL A 153 14.48 4.80 -7.60
N LEU A 154 15.53 3.97 -7.58
CA LEU A 154 16.38 3.79 -6.41
C LEU A 154 17.42 4.91 -6.20
N ALA A 155 17.70 5.72 -7.22
CA ALA A 155 18.65 6.82 -7.11
C ALA A 155 18.15 7.93 -6.17
N ASP A 156 16.89 8.35 -6.34
CA ASP A 156 16.29 9.41 -5.53
C ASP A 156 15.73 8.88 -4.20
N TYR A 157 15.33 7.61 -4.17
CA TYR A 157 14.70 6.98 -3.00
C TYR A 157 15.34 5.62 -2.68
N PRO A 158 16.61 5.60 -2.25
CA PRO A 158 17.34 4.36 -2.02
C PRO A 158 16.66 3.48 -0.95
N ARG A 159 16.77 2.17 -1.14
CA ARG A 159 16.44 1.22 -0.07
C ARG A 159 17.55 1.28 0.97
N GLU A 160 17.21 1.73 2.16
CA GLU A 160 18.17 1.81 3.27
C GLU A 160 18.75 0.43 3.64
N ARG A 161 19.88 0.43 4.36
CA ARG A 161 20.45 -0.80 4.91
C ARG A 161 19.39 -1.52 5.75
N ASP A 162 19.31 -2.83 5.56
CA ASP A 162 18.37 -3.70 6.29
C ASP A 162 16.88 -3.39 6.04
N PHE A 163 16.57 -2.83 4.86
CA PHE A 163 15.22 -2.44 4.46
C PHE A 163 14.16 -3.52 4.75
N ALA A 164 14.42 -4.78 4.39
CA ALA A 164 13.44 -5.85 4.54
C ALA A 164 13.03 -6.07 6.00
N ASN A 165 14.01 -6.20 6.92
CA ASN A 165 13.73 -6.38 8.34
C ASN A 165 13.06 -5.15 8.94
N ARG A 166 13.47 -3.94 8.53
CA ARG A 166 12.85 -2.70 9.02
C ARG A 166 11.40 -2.54 8.54
N MET A 167 11.08 -2.96 7.32
CA MET A 167 9.69 -3.02 6.86
C MET A 167 8.90 -4.02 7.70
N ILE A 168 9.40 -5.25 7.86
CA ILE A 168 8.76 -6.27 8.73
C ILE A 168 8.51 -5.73 10.14
N ASP A 169 9.49 -5.05 10.74
CA ASP A 169 9.37 -4.42 12.05
C ASP A 169 8.29 -3.33 12.05
N THR A 170 8.24 -2.49 11.01
CA THR A 170 7.24 -1.42 10.90
C THR A 170 5.82 -1.99 10.85
N PHE A 171 5.59 -3.01 10.01
CA PHE A 171 4.31 -3.72 9.94
C PHE A 171 3.94 -4.36 11.29
N TYR A 172 4.88 -5.08 11.92
CA TYR A 172 4.65 -5.69 13.22
C TYR A 172 4.28 -4.67 14.29
N GLN A 173 5.04 -3.57 14.43
CA GLN A 173 4.75 -2.54 15.43
C GLN A 173 3.40 -1.85 15.18
N GLY A 174 3.01 -1.66 13.91
CA GLY A 174 1.73 -1.02 13.55
C GLY A 174 0.49 -1.92 13.73
N MET A 175 0.66 -3.22 13.96
CA MET A 175 -0.46 -4.18 14.02
C MET A 175 -0.48 -5.07 15.27
N LYS A 176 0.62 -5.21 16.02
CA LYS A 176 0.70 -6.10 17.19
C LYS A 176 -0.34 -5.81 18.28
N HIS A 177 -0.87 -4.59 18.35
CA HIS A 177 -1.93 -4.19 19.31
C HIS A 177 -3.35 -4.49 18.81
N ARG A 178 -3.49 -5.01 17.58
CA ARG A 178 -4.75 -5.36 16.91
C ARG A 178 -4.60 -6.64 16.07
N PRO A 179 -4.12 -7.76 16.65
CA PRO A 179 -3.82 -8.97 15.88
C PRO A 179 -5.05 -9.56 15.17
N ALA A 180 -6.25 -9.37 15.72
CA ALA A 180 -7.49 -9.83 15.09
C ALA A 180 -7.79 -9.14 13.74
N SER A 181 -7.23 -7.94 13.48
CA SER A 181 -7.45 -7.24 12.21
C SER A 181 -6.69 -7.83 11.04
N THR A 182 -5.74 -8.75 11.26
CA THR A 182 -4.90 -9.33 10.18
C THR A 182 -5.49 -10.61 9.59
N PHE A 183 -6.56 -11.15 10.16
CA PHE A 183 -7.15 -12.43 9.73
C PHE A 183 -7.51 -12.45 8.24
N GLY A 184 -7.05 -13.49 7.54
CA GLY A 184 -7.37 -13.72 6.12
C GLY A 184 -6.65 -12.78 5.16
N THR A 185 -5.59 -12.11 5.61
CA THR A 185 -4.74 -11.23 4.80
C THR A 185 -3.29 -11.69 4.89
N PHE A 186 -2.43 -11.31 3.95
CA PHE A 186 -0.99 -11.61 4.10
C PHE A 186 -0.36 -10.93 5.33
N ASN A 187 -1.07 -10.01 5.99
CA ASN A 187 -0.53 -9.31 7.15
C ASN A 187 -0.32 -10.24 8.35
N ASP A 188 -1.06 -11.34 8.44
CA ASP A 188 -0.86 -12.33 9.51
C ASP A 188 0.50 -13.04 9.40
N ASP A 189 1.12 -13.05 8.21
CA ASP A 189 2.47 -13.57 7.99
C ASP A 189 3.53 -12.74 8.72
N PHE A 190 3.39 -11.41 8.75
CA PHE A 190 4.31 -10.54 9.48
C PHE A 190 4.23 -10.78 10.99
N LEU A 191 3.02 -11.00 11.52
CA LEU A 191 2.83 -11.29 12.95
C LEU A 191 3.41 -12.66 13.30
N ALA A 192 3.08 -13.70 12.54
CA ALA A 192 3.60 -15.05 12.77
C ALA A 192 5.14 -15.13 12.62
N HIS A 193 5.73 -14.32 11.74
CA HIS A 193 7.17 -14.29 11.57
C HIS A 193 7.89 -13.65 12.77
N ARG A 194 7.29 -12.64 13.42
CA ARG A 194 7.91 -11.89 14.52
C ARG A 194 7.52 -12.36 15.92
N ASP A 195 6.35 -12.96 16.07
CA ASP A 195 5.84 -13.47 17.34
C ASP A 195 5.54 -14.98 17.21
N PRO A 196 6.44 -15.86 17.69
CA PRO A 196 6.23 -17.30 17.66
C PRO A 196 5.02 -17.79 18.46
N THR A 197 4.44 -16.94 19.33
CA THR A 197 3.26 -17.25 20.14
C THR A 197 1.95 -16.78 19.49
N PHE A 198 2.02 -16.07 18.36
CA PHE A 198 0.84 -15.65 17.61
C PHE A 198 0.14 -16.87 16.98
N GLU A 199 -1.10 -17.11 17.39
CA GLU A 199 -1.97 -18.13 16.81
C GLU A 199 -2.81 -17.52 15.69
N ARG A 200 -2.63 -18.04 14.46
CA ARG A 200 -3.50 -17.64 13.34
C ARG A 200 -4.93 -18.10 13.58
N VAL A 201 -5.86 -17.24 13.22
CA VAL A 201 -7.28 -17.58 13.27
C VAL A 201 -7.57 -18.66 12.22
N ASP A 202 -8.17 -19.76 12.68
CA ASP A 202 -8.60 -20.88 11.84
C ASP A 202 -10.11 -20.75 11.57
N LEU A 203 -10.47 -20.42 10.33
CA LEU A 203 -11.86 -20.30 9.91
C LEU A 203 -12.61 -21.63 10.01
N CYS A 204 -11.98 -22.75 9.67
CA CYS A 204 -12.60 -24.07 9.76
C CYS A 204 -12.93 -24.40 11.22
N ASN A 205 -12.01 -24.10 12.13
CA ASN A 205 -12.25 -24.26 13.56
C ASN A 205 -13.41 -23.37 14.05
N ILE A 206 -13.49 -22.11 13.59
CA ILE A 206 -14.62 -21.21 13.88
C ILE A 206 -15.94 -21.77 13.34
N ILE A 207 -15.95 -22.31 12.12
CA ILE A 207 -17.14 -22.90 11.49
C ILE A 207 -17.63 -24.11 12.30
N LEU A 208 -16.71 -25.05 12.60
CA LEU A 208 -17.00 -26.29 13.36
C LEU A 208 -17.46 -26.02 14.79
N HIS A 209 -17.10 -24.88 15.38
CA HIS A 209 -17.54 -24.47 16.72
C HIS A 209 -18.55 -23.33 16.68
N SER A 210 -19.14 -23.06 15.52
CA SER A 210 -20.14 -22.00 15.38
C SER A 210 -21.42 -22.39 16.13
N ARG A 211 -22.12 -21.39 16.68
CA ARG A 211 -23.36 -21.62 17.45
C ARG A 211 -24.52 -22.22 16.64
N TRP A 212 -24.33 -22.36 15.33
CA TRP A 212 -25.27 -23.05 14.43
C TRP A 212 -25.20 -24.57 14.59
N GLU A 213 -24.03 -25.12 14.93
CA GLU A 213 -23.87 -26.52 15.26
C GLU A 213 -24.24 -26.73 16.74
N LYS A 214 -25.48 -27.16 16.99
CA LYS A 214 -25.82 -27.73 18.29
C LYS A 214 -25.16 -29.11 18.39
N PRO A 215 -24.60 -29.50 19.56
CA PRO A 215 -24.24 -30.90 19.76
C PRO A 215 -25.49 -31.77 19.56
N CYS A 216 -25.40 -32.75 18.67
CA CYS A 216 -26.36 -33.86 18.57
C CYS A 216 -26.32 -34.71 19.83
#